data_AF-M5ABQ4-F1
#
_entry.id   AF-M5ABQ4-F1
#
_cell.length_a   1.000
_cell.length_b   1.000
_cell.length_c   1.000
_cell.angle_alpha   90.00
_cell.angle_beta   90.00
_cell.angle_gamma   90.00
#
_symmetry.space_group_name_H-M   'P 1'
#
loop_
_entity.id
_entity.type
_entity.pdbx_description
1 polymer ?
#
loop_
_entity_poly.entity_id
_entity_poly.type
_entity_poly.pdbx_seq_one_letter_code
_entity_poly.pdbx_strand_id
1 'polypeptide(L)'
;MRKNDMNGYIQALSRVLQGTEDAAGEMNTDFETMRGAIDHQTVGELSQVELQKIVDNFQRGTDGYEANLNKLEQTSVPVRVLGKHKSLVAAYRTYVEACQAMTDSIDVEHQTADQAAFDAAEATQENAMEKVTAATQRIMTSPM
;
A
#
# COMPACT_ATOMS: atom_id res chain seq x y z
N MET A 1 -19.56 -2.58 -27.94
CA MET A 1 -18.61 -2.93 -26.85
C MET A 1 -17.21 -3.01 -27.45
N ARG A 2 -16.29 -2.11 -27.06
CA ARG A 2 -14.87 -2.28 -27.43
C ARG A 2 -14.42 -3.60 -26.83
N LYS A 3 -13.86 -4.48 -27.66
CA LYS A 3 -13.15 -5.69 -27.20
C LYS A 3 -12.15 -5.21 -26.15
N ASN A 4 -12.30 -5.65 -24.90
CA ASN A 4 -11.39 -5.27 -23.84
C ASN A 4 -10.00 -5.80 -24.21
N ASP A 5 -9.15 -4.91 -24.71
CA ASP A 5 -7.82 -5.26 -25.18
C ASP A 5 -6.92 -5.47 -23.97
N MET A 6 -6.38 -6.68 -23.87
CA MET A 6 -5.46 -7.10 -22.83
C MET A 6 -4.25 -6.17 -22.74
N ASN A 7 -3.79 -5.60 -23.86
CA ASN A 7 -2.68 -4.66 -23.85
C ASN A 7 -2.99 -3.40 -23.02
N GLY A 8 -4.18 -2.83 -23.19
CA GLY A 8 -4.60 -1.65 -22.42
C GLY A 8 -4.76 -1.96 -20.93
N TYR A 9 -5.26 -3.15 -20.60
CA TYR A 9 -5.37 -3.62 -19.23
C TYR A 9 -4.01 -3.81 -18.56
N ILE A 10 -3.05 -4.46 -19.24
CA ILE A 10 -1.70 -4.68 -18.73
C ILE A 10 -0.98 -3.34 -18.51
N GLN A 11 -1.11 -2.37 -19.43
CA GLN A 11 -0.54 -1.04 -19.24
C GLN A 11 -1.15 -0.30 -18.04
N ALA A 12 -2.46 -0.42 -17.81
CA ALA A 12 -3.11 0.16 -16.65
C ALA A 12 -2.59 -0.46 -15.34
N LEU A 13 -2.46 -1.79 -15.32
CA LEU A 13 -1.90 -2.52 -14.17
C LEU A 13 -0.45 -2.13 -13.90
N SER A 14 0.41 -2.07 -14.92
CA SER A 14 1.82 -1.65 -14.75
C SER A 14 1.95 -0.25 -14.17
N ARG A 15 1.09 0.70 -14.57
CA ARG A 15 1.10 2.06 -14.00
C ARG A 15 0.72 2.08 -12.53
N VAL A 16 -0.24 1.24 -12.12
CA VAL A 16 -0.62 1.12 -10.71
C VAL A 16 0.53 0.54 -9.89
N LEU A 17 1.19 -0.50 -10.38
CA LEU A 17 2.31 -1.14 -9.67
C LEU A 17 3.50 -0.18 -9.55
N GLN A 18 3.87 0.51 -10.63
CA GLN A 18 4.93 1.52 -10.58
C GLN A 18 4.61 2.62 -9.56
N GLY A 19 3.40 3.17 -9.57
CA GLY A 19 3.00 4.19 -8.60
C GLY A 19 2.92 3.67 -7.16
N THR A 20 2.82 2.36 -6.96
CA THR A 20 2.88 1.74 -5.63
C THR A 20 4.33 1.66 -5.15
N GLU A 21 5.23 1.22 -6.02
CA GLU A 21 6.68 1.13 -5.74
C GLU A 21 7.29 2.52 -5.47
N ASP A 22 6.94 3.51 -6.30
CA ASP A 22 7.44 4.88 -6.14
C ASP A 22 7.05 5.47 -4.78
N ALA A 23 5.77 5.36 -4.41
CA ALA A 23 5.27 5.85 -3.12
C ALA A 23 5.89 5.09 -1.92
N ALA A 24 6.12 3.78 -2.05
CA ALA A 24 6.83 3.02 -1.02
C ALA A 24 8.27 3.52 -0.84
N GLY A 25 8.96 3.81 -1.93
CA GLY A 25 10.31 4.37 -1.91
C GLY A 25 10.39 5.73 -1.23
N GLU A 26 9.40 6.60 -1.44
CA GLU A 26 9.31 7.92 -0.81
C GLU A 26 9.09 7.86 0.71
N MET A 27 8.50 6.78 1.23
CA MET A 27 8.22 6.61 2.65
C MET A 27 9.29 5.80 3.41
N ASN A 28 10.19 5.09 2.71
CA ASN A 28 11.05 4.09 3.34
C ASN A 28 11.92 4.65 4.47
N THR A 29 12.51 5.84 4.30
CA THR A 29 13.33 6.47 5.34
C THR A 29 12.53 6.81 6.60
N ASP A 30 11.30 7.29 6.43
CA ASP A 30 10.41 7.61 7.56
C ASP A 30 9.93 6.33 8.25
N PHE A 31 9.68 5.26 7.47
CA PHE A 31 9.38 3.93 7.99
C PHE A 31 10.52 3.37 8.84
N GLU A 32 11.75 3.36 8.33
CA GLU A 32 12.93 2.90 9.08
C GLU A 32 13.14 3.70 10.37
N THR A 33 12.91 5.02 10.31
CA THR A 33 12.98 5.91 11.48
C THR A 33 11.95 5.51 12.54
N MET A 34 10.67 5.33 12.15
CA MET A 34 9.62 4.94 13.09
C MET A 34 9.81 3.53 13.64
N ARG A 35 10.15 2.56 12.78
CA ARG A 35 10.42 1.18 13.19
C ARG A 35 11.54 1.14 14.24
N GLY A 36 12.65 1.83 13.97
CA GLY A 36 13.77 1.95 14.91
C GLY A 36 13.34 2.62 16.23
N ALA A 37 12.58 3.72 16.16
CA ALA A 37 12.10 4.41 17.36
C ALA A 37 11.15 3.54 18.20
N ILE A 38 10.30 2.74 17.57
CA ILE A 38 9.40 1.79 18.25
C ILE A 38 10.22 0.66 18.90
N ASP A 39 11.12 0.03 18.15
CA ASP A 39 11.94 -1.09 18.63
C ASP A 39 12.85 -0.71 19.80
N HIS A 40 13.34 0.53 19.81
CA HIS A 40 14.19 1.07 20.87
C HIS A 40 13.42 1.80 21.97
N GLN A 41 12.08 1.90 21.87
CA GLN A 41 11.23 2.65 22.80
C GLN A 41 11.61 4.14 22.92
N THR A 42 12.08 4.74 21.83
CA THR A 42 12.54 6.13 21.73
C THR A 42 11.62 7.04 20.91
N VAL A 43 10.37 6.62 20.62
CA VAL A 43 9.37 7.47 19.92
C VAL A 43 9.21 8.83 20.61
N GLY A 44 9.24 8.87 21.95
CA GLY A 44 9.16 10.11 22.73
C GLY A 44 10.37 11.03 22.59
N GLU A 45 11.47 10.58 21.98
CA GLU A 45 12.65 11.39 21.66
C GLU A 45 12.50 12.15 20.33
N LEU A 46 11.60 11.71 19.44
CA LEU A 46 11.25 12.43 18.21
C LEU A 46 10.41 13.64 18.56
N SER A 47 10.75 14.82 18.02
CA SER A 47 9.92 16.00 18.23
C SER A 47 8.55 15.83 17.57
N GLN A 48 7.53 16.51 18.10
CA GLN A 48 6.19 16.54 17.47
C GLN A 48 6.25 16.99 15.99
N VAL A 49 7.18 17.89 15.64
CA VAL A 49 7.36 18.35 14.26
C VAL A 49 7.93 17.25 13.36
N GLU A 50 8.85 16.43 13.87
CA GLU A 50 9.39 15.28 13.13
C GLU A 50 8.32 14.19 12.97
N LEU A 51 7.62 13.84 14.04
CA LEU A 51 6.51 12.89 13.99
C LEU A 51 5.40 13.33 13.05
N GLN A 52 5.01 14.60 13.08
CA GLN A 52 3.99 15.13 12.17
C GLN A 52 4.43 14.99 10.71
N LYS A 53 5.70 15.27 10.39
CA LYS A 53 6.21 15.11 9.02
C LYS A 53 6.16 13.65 8.57
N ILE A 54 6.51 12.71 9.44
CA ILE A 54 6.46 11.29 9.15
C ILE A 54 5.01 10.85 8.90
N VAL A 55 4.09 11.20 9.80
CA VAL A 55 2.66 10.89 9.65
C VAL A 55 2.07 11.52 8.39
N ASP A 56 2.42 12.78 8.09
CA ASP A 56 2.00 13.45 6.85
C ASP A 56 2.54 12.74 5.60
N ASN A 57 3.75 12.19 5.65
CA ASN A 57 4.32 11.43 4.54
C ASN A 57 3.64 10.07 4.38
N PHE A 58 3.40 9.35 5.48
CA PHE A 58 2.64 8.09 5.48
C PHE A 58 1.21 8.27 4.97
N GLN A 59 0.53 9.34 5.41
CA GLN A 59 -0.82 9.64 4.93
C GLN A 59 -0.80 9.93 3.43
N ARG A 60 0.15 10.74 2.95
CA ARG A 60 0.27 11.05 1.50
C ARG A 60 0.51 9.79 0.67
N GLY A 61 1.37 8.89 1.11
CA GLY A 61 1.62 7.62 0.42
C GLY A 61 0.39 6.71 0.44
N THR A 62 -0.30 6.63 1.59
CA THR A 62 -1.54 5.86 1.76
C THR A 62 -2.66 6.38 0.86
N ASP A 63 -2.85 7.70 0.77
CA ASP A 63 -3.79 8.34 -0.16
C ASP A 63 -3.43 8.00 -1.62
N GLY A 64 -2.12 7.93 -1.93
CA GLY A 64 -1.61 7.47 -3.22
C GLY A 64 -2.00 6.02 -3.53
N TYR A 65 -1.92 5.13 -2.54
CA TYR A 65 -2.38 3.75 -2.66
C TYR A 65 -3.90 3.68 -2.80
N GLU A 66 -4.68 4.47 -2.07
CA GLU A 66 -6.14 4.52 -2.24
C GLU A 66 -6.52 4.99 -3.66
N ALA A 67 -5.83 6.00 -4.20
CA ALA A 67 -6.03 6.43 -5.57
C ALA A 67 -5.70 5.32 -6.59
N ASN A 68 -4.69 4.49 -6.32
CA ASN A 68 -4.35 3.34 -7.15
C ASN A 68 -5.38 2.21 -7.04
N LEU A 69 -5.90 1.94 -5.84
CA LEU A 69 -7.01 1.01 -5.63
C LEU A 69 -8.23 1.43 -6.46
N ASN A 70 -8.61 2.71 -6.37
CA ASN A 70 -9.71 3.27 -7.15
C ASN A 70 -9.51 3.10 -8.66
N LYS A 71 -8.28 3.29 -9.17
CA LYS A 71 -7.96 3.00 -10.58
C LYS A 71 -8.15 1.53 -10.92
N LEU A 72 -7.71 0.60 -10.06
CA LEU A 72 -7.88 -0.83 -10.30
C LEU A 72 -9.37 -1.19 -10.40
N GLU A 73 -10.20 -0.69 -9.49
CA GLU A 73 -11.63 -0.96 -9.44
C GLU A 73 -12.41 -0.45 -10.64
N GLN A 74 -11.96 0.67 -11.21
CA GLN A 74 -12.58 1.30 -12.38
C GLN A 74 -11.99 0.82 -13.71
N THR A 75 -10.89 0.05 -13.66
CA THR A 75 -10.23 -0.43 -14.88
C THR A 75 -11.13 -1.40 -15.63
N SER A 76 -11.22 -1.24 -16.94
CA SER A 76 -11.96 -2.18 -17.78
C SER A 76 -11.18 -3.49 -17.93
N VAL A 77 -11.74 -4.59 -17.41
CA VAL A 77 -11.04 -5.88 -17.29
C VAL A 77 -11.53 -6.92 -18.30
N PRO A 78 -10.64 -7.58 -19.05
CA PRO A 78 -10.99 -8.71 -19.90
C PRO A 78 -11.59 -9.87 -19.07
N VAL A 79 -12.76 -10.39 -19.50
CA VAL A 79 -13.52 -11.41 -18.74
C VAL A 79 -12.67 -12.61 -18.32
N ARG A 80 -11.73 -13.03 -19.18
CA ARG A 80 -10.84 -14.17 -18.94
C ARG A 80 -9.89 -14.02 -17.74
N VAL A 81 -9.61 -12.78 -17.29
CA VAL A 81 -8.79 -12.50 -16.11
C VAL A 81 -9.58 -11.85 -14.97
N LEU A 82 -10.89 -11.64 -15.13
CA LEU A 82 -11.74 -10.93 -14.18
C LEU A 82 -11.66 -11.50 -12.76
N GLY A 83 -11.68 -12.82 -12.61
CA GLY A 83 -11.55 -13.47 -11.30
C GLY A 83 -10.23 -13.15 -10.61
N LYS A 84 -9.12 -13.21 -11.35
CA LYS A 84 -7.77 -12.88 -10.83
C LYS A 84 -7.65 -11.41 -10.48
N HIS A 85 -8.24 -10.54 -11.30
CA HIS A 85 -8.30 -9.11 -11.01
C HIS A 85 -9.08 -8.80 -9.73
N LYS A 86 -10.22 -9.47 -9.49
CA LYS A 86 -10.95 -9.29 -8.21
C LYS A 86 -10.10 -9.70 -7.01
N SER A 87 -9.33 -10.78 -7.12
CA SER A 87 -8.37 -11.17 -6.07
C SER A 87 -7.26 -10.14 -5.87
N LEU A 88 -6.75 -9.54 -6.96
CA LEU A 88 -5.79 -8.44 -6.90
C LEU A 88 -6.39 -7.22 -6.17
N VAL A 89 -7.57 -6.77 -6.55
CA VAL A 89 -8.27 -5.63 -5.92
C VAL A 89 -8.49 -5.88 -4.43
N ALA A 90 -8.95 -7.08 -4.06
CA ALA A 90 -9.17 -7.42 -2.66
C ALA A 90 -7.87 -7.39 -1.85
N ALA A 91 -6.78 -7.95 -2.37
CA ALA A 91 -5.48 -7.91 -1.71
C ALA A 91 -4.93 -6.48 -1.60
N TYR A 92 -5.07 -5.68 -2.68
CA TYR A 92 -4.61 -4.30 -2.69
C TYR A 92 -5.42 -3.42 -1.73
N ARG A 93 -6.72 -3.68 -1.57
CA ARG A 93 -7.55 -3.02 -0.56
C ARG A 93 -7.05 -3.32 0.86
N THR A 94 -6.79 -4.59 1.19
CA THR A 94 -6.20 -4.96 2.48
C THR A 94 -4.85 -4.28 2.72
N TYR A 95 -4.04 -4.13 1.67
CA TYR A 95 -2.78 -3.40 1.74
C TYR A 95 -3.01 -1.92 2.11
N VAL A 96 -3.90 -1.21 1.41
CA VAL A 96 -4.25 0.19 1.72
C VAL A 96 -4.77 0.35 3.14
N GLU A 97 -5.70 -0.52 3.56
CA GLU A 97 -6.28 -0.50 4.92
C GLU A 97 -5.20 -0.72 5.99
N ALA A 98 -4.22 -1.58 5.74
CA ALA A 98 -3.10 -1.81 6.65
C ALA A 98 -2.13 -0.62 6.71
N CYS A 99 -1.83 0.04 5.58
CA CYS A 99 -1.01 1.27 5.59
C CYS A 99 -1.70 2.40 6.37
N GLN A 100 -3.03 2.53 6.24
CA GLN A 100 -3.78 3.49 7.06
C GLN A 100 -3.70 3.12 8.54
N ALA A 101 -3.91 1.85 8.89
CA ALA A 101 -3.80 1.39 10.28
C ALA A 101 -2.40 1.61 10.88
N MET A 102 -1.33 1.49 10.08
CA MET A 102 0.03 1.84 10.49
C MET A 102 0.15 3.34 10.80
N THR A 103 -0.39 4.19 9.93
CA THR A 103 -0.40 5.66 10.13
C THR A 103 -1.17 6.03 11.39
N ASP A 104 -2.35 5.43 11.58
CA ASP A 104 -3.25 5.67 12.72
C ASP A 104 -2.68 5.16 14.06
N SER A 105 -1.66 4.30 14.03
CA SER A 105 -1.02 3.80 15.24
C SER A 105 -0.07 4.81 15.91
N ILE A 106 0.22 5.93 15.24
CA ILE A 106 1.15 6.97 15.71
C ILE A 106 0.36 8.14 16.30
N ASP A 107 0.64 8.47 17.56
CA ASP A 107 0.07 9.63 18.26
C ASP A 107 1.10 10.76 18.34
N VAL A 108 0.94 11.73 17.46
CA VAL A 108 1.81 12.91 17.38
C VAL A 108 1.67 13.80 18.62
N GLU A 109 0.47 13.95 19.16
CA GLU A 109 0.20 14.85 20.29
C GLU A 109 0.94 14.36 21.54
N HIS A 110 0.88 13.06 21.80
CA HIS A 110 1.51 12.43 22.95
C HIS A 110 2.92 11.91 22.68
N GLN A 111 3.43 12.03 21.44
CA GLN A 111 4.73 11.49 21.01
C GLN A 111 4.89 10.01 21.34
N THR A 112 3.85 9.24 21.02
CA THR A 112 3.80 7.78 21.28
C THR A 112 3.36 7.03 20.03
N ALA A 113 3.55 5.73 20.03
CA ALA A 113 2.96 4.84 19.03
C ALA A 113 2.44 3.59 19.73
N ASP A 114 1.31 3.07 19.26
CA ASP A 114 0.84 1.74 19.63
C ASP A 114 1.66 0.69 18.87
N GLN A 115 2.68 0.16 19.54
CA GLN A 115 3.57 -0.84 18.95
C GLN A 115 2.82 -2.08 18.44
N ALA A 116 1.79 -2.55 19.17
CA ALA A 116 1.07 -3.75 18.76
C ALA A 116 0.24 -3.49 17.51
N ALA A 117 -0.37 -2.30 17.40
CA ALA A 117 -1.07 -1.89 16.19
C ALA A 117 -0.11 -1.69 15.01
N PHE A 118 1.04 -1.05 15.23
CA PHE A 118 2.06 -0.85 14.21
C PHE A 118 2.59 -2.19 13.67
N ASP A 119 2.98 -3.11 14.55
CA ASP A 119 3.48 -4.46 14.21
C ASP A 119 2.43 -5.26 13.42
N ALA A 120 1.17 -5.20 13.85
CA ALA A 120 0.07 -5.90 13.18
C ALA A 120 -0.22 -5.31 11.80
N ALA A 121 -0.16 -3.98 11.66
CA ALA A 121 -0.33 -3.30 10.40
C ALA A 121 0.81 -3.63 9.43
N GLU A 122 2.06 -3.64 9.90
CA GLU A 122 3.24 -4.03 9.14
C GLU A 122 3.11 -5.44 8.55
N ALA A 123 2.84 -6.43 9.41
CA ALA A 123 2.66 -7.81 8.97
C ALA A 123 1.48 -7.97 7.98
N THR A 124 0.41 -7.19 8.18
CA THR A 124 -0.76 -7.21 7.30
C THR A 124 -0.45 -6.62 5.93
N GLN A 125 0.24 -5.47 5.87
CA GLN A 125 0.62 -4.86 4.60
C GLN A 125 1.59 -5.74 3.81
N GLU A 126 2.56 -6.37 4.47
CA GLU A 126 3.51 -7.29 3.84
C GLU A 126 2.80 -8.48 3.22
N ASN A 127 1.95 -9.17 3.98
CA ASN A 127 1.20 -10.32 3.49
C ASN A 127 0.21 -9.94 2.37
N ALA A 128 -0.40 -8.76 2.45
CA ALA A 128 -1.25 -8.23 1.40
C ALA A 128 -0.45 -7.96 0.12
N MET A 129 0.76 -7.40 0.22
CA MET A 129 1.63 -7.13 -0.92
C MET A 129 2.15 -8.40 -1.60
N GLU A 130 2.43 -9.46 -0.84
CA GLU A 130 2.72 -10.80 -1.39
C GLU A 130 1.55 -11.30 -2.26
N LYS A 131 0.32 -11.13 -1.78
CA LYS A 131 -0.89 -11.52 -2.52
C LYS A 131 -1.12 -10.65 -3.76
N VAL A 132 -0.88 -9.34 -3.68
CA VAL A 132 -0.90 -8.42 -4.83
C VAL A 132 0.08 -8.88 -5.90
N THR A 133 1.31 -9.21 -5.50
CA THR A 133 2.37 -9.70 -6.40
C THR A 133 1.97 -11.02 -7.05
N ALA A 134 1.49 -11.98 -6.26
CA ALA A 134 1.05 -13.28 -6.78
C ALA A 134 -0.14 -13.17 -7.75
N ALA A 135 -1.12 -12.32 -7.45
CA ALA A 135 -2.27 -12.08 -8.31
C ALA A 135 -1.84 -11.43 -9.64
N THR A 136 -0.95 -10.44 -9.57
CA THR A 136 -0.36 -9.77 -10.74
C THR A 136 0.37 -10.74 -11.65
N GLN A 137 1.25 -11.58 -11.09
CA GLN A 137 1.99 -12.59 -11.87
C GLN A 137 1.04 -13.56 -12.58
N ARG A 138 -0.03 -14.01 -11.90
CA ARG A 138 -1.05 -14.89 -12.51
C ARG A 138 -1.83 -14.20 -13.62
N ILE A 139 -2.00 -12.88 -13.56
CA ILE A 139 -2.62 -12.08 -14.62
C ILE A 139 -1.67 -12.01 -15.82
N MET A 140 -0.42 -11.60 -15.60
CA MET A 140 0.59 -11.41 -16.65
C MET A 140 0.93 -12.71 -17.40
N THR A 141 0.93 -13.84 -16.70
CA THR A 141 1.19 -15.17 -17.29
C THR A 141 -0.06 -15.82 -17.92
N SER A 142 -1.22 -15.15 -17.90
CA SER A 142 -2.43 -15.68 -18.54
C SER A 142 -2.26 -15.69 -20.05
N PRO A 143 -2.54 -16.82 -20.74
CA PRO A 143 -2.41 -16.94 -22.20
C PRO A 143 -3.13 -15.78 -22.91
N MET A 144 -2.49 -15.12 -23.88
CA MET A 144 -3.06 -13.93 -24.52
C MET A 144 -4.34 -14.18 -25.30
#